data_AF-A0A930FJ04-F1
#
_entry.id   AF-A0A930FJ04-F1
#
_cell.length_a   1.000
_cell.length_b   1.000
_cell.length_c   1.000
_cell.angle_alpha   90.00
_cell.angle_beta   90.00
_cell.angle_gamma   90.00
#
_symmetry.space_group_name_H-M   'P 1'
#
loop_
_entity.id
_entity.type
_entity.pdbx_description
1 polymer ?
#
loop_
_entity_poly.entity_id
_entity_poly.type
_entity_poly.pdbx_seq_one_letter_code
_entity_poly.pdbx_strand_id
1 'polypeptide(L)'
;NYTSAPFNVRIESDEATFYRIPRIKFWEYVKNDQKLQDYVREYYRNKLSETIESLQYMTMNGKKGAVCSFLYKLMNQFGVEAEGGILIDFNVTNEDIAGFCGISTRNSVNRIIHDLKEEGVVKIHNQKLVVLDKAYLEEFTGRESF
;
A
#
# COMPACT_ATOMS: atom_id res chain seq x y z
N ASN A 1 13.34 7.63 28.78
CA ASN A 1 13.76 7.45 27.37
C ASN A 1 12.55 7.23 26.49
N TYR A 2 11.99 8.30 25.93
CA TYR A 2 11.06 8.21 24.82
C TYR A 2 11.86 7.73 23.61
N THR A 3 11.78 6.44 23.27
CA THR A 3 12.14 6.03 21.92
C THR A 3 11.14 6.71 20.99
N SER A 4 11.63 7.56 20.08
CA SER A 4 10.84 8.02 18.94
C SER A 4 10.12 6.80 18.35
N ALA A 5 8.81 6.89 18.18
CA ALA A 5 8.07 5.80 17.57
C ALA A 5 8.75 5.47 16.22
N PRO A 6 9.11 4.21 15.96
CA PRO A 6 9.85 3.84 14.75
C PRO A 6 9.05 4.08 13.46
N PHE A 7 7.75 4.39 13.60
CA PHE A 7 6.83 4.63 12.50
C PHE A 7 5.92 5.81 12.84
N ASN A 8 5.65 6.64 11.84
CA ASN A 8 4.59 7.64 11.90
C ASN A 8 3.29 7.02 11.38
N VAL A 9 2.17 7.30 12.07
CA VAL A 9 0.84 6.92 11.60
C VAL A 9 0.17 8.19 11.07
N ARG A 10 -0.25 8.16 9.80
CA ARG A 10 -1.01 9.23 9.15
C ARG A 10 -2.46 8.80 8.99
N ILE A 11 -3.40 9.70 9.27
CA ILE A 11 -4.84 9.48 9.09
C ILE A 11 -5.27 10.13 7.78
N GLU A 12 -5.85 9.33 6.89
CA GLU A 12 -6.36 9.77 5.58
C GLU A 12 -7.88 9.97 5.57
N SER A 13 -8.58 9.38 6.55
CA SER A 13 -10.03 9.54 6.72
C SER A 13 -10.36 10.82 7.50
N ASP A 14 -11.58 11.32 7.37
CA ASP A 14 -12.06 12.49 8.12
C ASP A 14 -12.01 12.25 9.64
N GLU A 15 -12.27 11.00 10.06
CA GLU A 15 -12.24 10.59 11.46
C GLU A 15 -11.52 9.25 11.63
N ALA A 16 -10.90 9.05 12.79
CA ALA A 16 -10.28 7.78 13.17
C ALA A 16 -10.36 7.56 14.69
N THR A 17 -10.57 6.30 15.09
CA THR A 17 -10.62 5.90 16.50
C THR A 17 -9.49 4.92 16.81
N PHE A 18 -8.77 5.16 17.90
CA PHE A 18 -7.65 4.33 18.33
C PHE A 18 -7.83 3.82 19.75
N TYR A 19 -7.50 2.54 19.96
CA TYR A 19 -7.39 1.94 21.28
C TYR A 19 -5.92 1.80 21.66
N ARG A 20 -5.52 2.45 22.75
CA ARG A 20 -4.15 2.35 23.27
C ARG A 20 -4.07 1.28 24.34
N ILE A 21 -3.21 0.28 24.12
CA ILE A 21 -2.96 -0.80 25.09
C ILE A 21 -1.47 -0.79 25.47
N PRO A 22 -1.12 -0.78 26.77
CA PRO A 22 0.25 -0.95 27.21
C PRO A 22 0.83 -2.27 26.70
N ARG A 23 2.03 -2.26 26.14
CA ARG A 23 2.68 -3.44 25.54
C ARG A 23 2.69 -4.67 26.46
N ILE A 24 3.04 -4.48 27.74
CA ILE A 24 3.09 -5.59 28.71
C ILE A 24 1.69 -6.20 28.90
N LYS A 25 0.68 -5.35 29.07
CA LYS A 25 -0.72 -5.76 29.24
C LYS A 25 -1.29 -6.47 28.01
N PHE A 26 -0.92 -6.00 26.81
CA PHE A 26 -1.30 -6.68 25.56
C PHE A 26 -0.78 -8.13 25.55
N TRP A 27 0.49 -8.35 25.86
CA TRP A 27 1.07 -9.70 25.86
C TRP A 27 0.54 -10.59 26.97
N GLU A 28 0.16 -10.03 28.12
CA GLU A 28 -0.56 -10.75 29.17
C GLU A 28 -1.92 -11.25 28.65
N TYR A 29 -2.69 -10.41 27.96
CA TYR A 29 -3.96 -10.80 27.35
C TYR A 29 -3.77 -11.90 26.30
N VAL A 30 -2.80 -11.73 25.40
CA VAL A 30 -2.49 -12.75 24.40
C VAL A 30 -2.13 -14.08 25.08
N LYS A 31 -1.27 -14.08 26.10
CA LYS A 31 -0.86 -15.33 26.78
C LYS A 31 -2.02 -16.08 27.43
N ASN A 32 -3.04 -15.36 27.90
CA ASN A 32 -4.13 -15.93 28.70
C ASN A 32 -5.39 -16.26 27.89
N ASP A 33 -5.46 -15.92 26.60
CA ASP A 33 -6.61 -16.18 25.73
C ASP A 33 -6.19 -16.87 24.43
N GLN A 34 -6.60 -18.14 24.26
CA GLN A 34 -6.25 -18.95 23.08
C GLN A 34 -6.75 -18.33 21.77
N LYS A 35 -7.97 -17.77 21.75
CA LYS A 35 -8.54 -17.15 20.55
C LYS A 35 -7.73 -15.92 20.15
N LEU A 36 -7.29 -15.14 21.13
CA LEU A 36 -6.41 -14.00 20.89
C LEU A 36 -5.01 -14.43 20.40
N GLN A 37 -4.46 -15.53 20.91
CA GLN A 37 -3.20 -16.10 20.40
C GLN A 37 -3.31 -16.47 18.93
N ASP A 38 -4.38 -17.17 18.56
CA ASP A 38 -4.59 -17.61 17.19
C ASP A 38 -4.77 -16.40 16.26
N TYR A 39 -5.51 -15.38 16.69
CA TYR A 39 -5.64 -14.13 15.94
C TYR A 39 -4.29 -13.43 15.73
N VAL A 40 -3.48 -13.29 16.79
CA VAL A 40 -2.16 -12.64 16.68
C VAL A 40 -1.21 -13.44 15.78
N ARG A 41 -1.23 -14.78 15.87
CA ARG A 41 -0.43 -15.64 14.99
C ARG A 41 -0.84 -15.50 13.53
N GLU A 42 -2.14 -15.49 13.27
CA GLU A 42 -2.67 -15.31 11.91
C GLU A 42 -2.31 -13.95 11.34
N TYR A 43 -2.47 -12.89 12.13
CA TYR A 43 -2.06 -11.53 11.76
C TYR A 43 -0.58 -11.49 11.33
N TYR A 44 0.33 -12.04 12.14
CA TYR A 44 1.76 -12.02 11.82
C TYR A 44 2.09 -12.89 10.60
N ARG A 45 1.39 -14.02 10.39
CA ARG A 45 1.57 -14.85 9.19
C ARG A 45 1.18 -14.08 7.94
N ASN A 46 0.00 -13.48 7.93
CA ASN A 46 -0.48 -12.68 6.81
C ASN A 46 0.43 -11.48 6.57
N LYS A 47 0.87 -10.81 7.64
CA LYS A 47 1.78 -9.66 7.52
C LYS A 47 3.13 -10.03 6.92
N LEU A 48 3.67 -11.19 7.27
CA LEU A 48 4.90 -11.69 6.69
C LEU A 48 4.72 -11.98 5.19
N SER A 49 3.64 -12.67 4.80
CA SER A 49 3.32 -12.95 3.39
C SER A 49 3.19 -11.65 2.57
N GLU A 50 2.44 -10.67 3.05
CA GLU A 50 2.31 -9.35 2.40
C GLU A 50 3.66 -8.65 2.20
N THR A 51 4.56 -8.78 3.18
CA THR A 51 5.88 -8.17 3.14
C THR A 51 6.77 -8.83 2.09
N ILE A 52 6.72 -10.16 2.00
CA ILE A 52 7.44 -10.94 0.99
C ILE A 52 6.94 -10.60 -0.42
N GLU A 53 5.62 -10.53 -0.62
CA GLU A 53 5.01 -10.13 -1.89
C GLU A 53 5.45 -8.71 -2.29
N SER A 54 5.42 -7.76 -1.35
CA SER A 54 5.88 -6.39 -1.60
C SER A 54 7.37 -6.34 -1.99
N LEU A 55 8.22 -7.17 -1.37
CA LEU A 55 9.64 -7.31 -1.73
C LEU A 55 9.84 -7.89 -3.13
N GLN A 56 9.02 -8.86 -3.54
CA GLN A 56 9.03 -9.41 -4.89
C GLN A 56 8.71 -8.33 -5.92
N TYR A 57 7.68 -7.52 -5.69
CA TYR A 57 7.32 -6.42 -6.60
C TYR A 57 8.43 -5.39 -6.76
N MET A 58 9.13 -5.06 -5.67
CA MET A 58 10.26 -4.13 -5.70
C MET A 58 11.48 -4.68 -6.45
N THR A 59 11.67 -6.00 -6.52
CA THR A 59 12.88 -6.63 -7.08
C THR A 59 12.71 -7.14 -8.51
N MET A 60 11.51 -7.58 -8.89
CA MET A 60 11.31 -8.31 -10.16
C MET A 60 11.10 -7.39 -11.38
N ASN A 61 10.38 -6.28 -11.22
CA ASN A 61 9.92 -5.47 -12.36
C ASN A 61 10.54 -4.06 -12.41
N GLY A 62 11.66 -3.87 -11.71
CA GLY A 62 12.33 -2.58 -11.55
C GLY A 62 11.42 -1.50 -10.95
N LYS A 63 11.82 -0.24 -11.08
CA LYS A 63 11.10 0.88 -10.47
C LYS A 63 9.70 1.09 -11.04
N LYS A 64 9.53 0.94 -12.37
CA LYS A 64 8.22 1.10 -13.02
C LYS A 64 7.25 0.04 -12.52
N GLY A 65 7.67 -1.22 -12.49
CA GLY A 65 6.84 -2.29 -11.97
C GLY A 65 6.51 -2.15 -10.50
N ALA A 66 7.46 -1.76 -9.64
CA ALA A 66 7.19 -1.49 -8.24
C ALA A 66 6.06 -0.46 -8.04
N VAL A 67 6.09 0.64 -8.82
CA VAL A 67 5.02 1.64 -8.82
C VAL A 67 3.70 1.04 -9.35
N CYS A 68 3.72 0.32 -10.47
CA CYS A 68 2.52 -0.29 -11.04
C CYS A 68 1.84 -1.27 -10.07
N SER A 69 2.59 -2.20 -9.47
CA SER A 69 2.06 -3.16 -8.50
C SER A 69 1.52 -2.46 -7.24
N PHE A 70 2.17 -1.38 -6.81
CA PHE A 70 1.69 -0.58 -5.69
C PHE A 70 0.37 0.14 -6.02
N LEU A 71 0.25 0.75 -7.21
CA LEU A 71 -0.99 1.38 -7.66
C LEU A 71 -2.13 0.34 -7.78
N TYR A 72 -1.85 -0.85 -8.31
CA TYR A 72 -2.81 -1.95 -8.37
C TYR A 72 -3.29 -2.36 -6.97
N LYS A 73 -2.37 -2.46 -6.00
CA LYS A 73 -2.71 -2.75 -4.60
C LYS A 73 -3.60 -1.67 -3.99
N LEU A 74 -3.27 -0.40 -4.18
CA LEU A 74 -4.06 0.72 -3.68
C LEU A 74 -5.46 0.76 -4.30
N MET A 75 -5.56 0.53 -5.60
CA MET A 75 -6.82 0.42 -6.31
C MET A 75 -7.69 -0.71 -5.75
N ASN A 76 -7.12 -1.89 -5.44
CA ASN A 76 -7.91 -2.99 -4.86
C ASN A 76 -8.34 -2.73 -3.41
N GLN A 77 -7.58 -1.94 -2.63
CA GLN A 77 -7.87 -1.68 -1.22
C GLN A 77 -8.78 -0.47 -0.99
N PHE A 78 -8.61 0.58 -1.80
CA PHE A 78 -9.20 1.90 -1.61
C PHE A 78 -9.84 2.46 -2.89
N GLY A 79 -10.00 1.62 -3.91
CA GLY A 79 -10.62 1.99 -5.17
C GLY A 79 -12.13 2.16 -5.05
N VAL A 80 -12.63 3.24 -5.64
CA VAL A 80 -14.06 3.50 -5.82
C VAL A 80 -14.33 3.64 -7.31
N GLU A 81 -15.39 2.98 -7.81
CA GLU A 81 -15.79 3.14 -9.21
C GLU A 81 -16.11 4.60 -9.51
N ALA A 82 -15.55 5.12 -10.60
CA ALA A 82 -15.72 6.49 -11.04
C ALA A 82 -15.90 6.54 -12.56
N GLU A 83 -16.33 7.69 -13.09
CA GLU A 83 -16.54 7.84 -14.52
C GLU A 83 -15.21 7.68 -15.29
N GLY A 84 -15.15 6.58 -16.06
CA GLY A 84 -14.00 6.22 -16.87
C GLY A 84 -12.80 5.67 -16.09
N GLY A 85 -12.99 5.06 -14.91
CA GLY A 85 -11.91 4.33 -14.21
C GLY A 85 -12.19 4.03 -12.75
N ILE A 86 -11.15 3.64 -12.01
CA ILE A 86 -11.20 3.40 -10.56
C ILE A 86 -10.42 4.50 -9.85
N LEU A 87 -11.11 5.30 -9.03
CA LEU A 87 -10.52 6.36 -8.22
C LEU A 87 -9.89 5.76 -6.96
N ILE A 88 -8.60 6.01 -6.73
CA ILE A 88 -7.98 5.75 -5.43
C ILE A 88 -8.40 6.90 -4.51
N ASP A 89 -9.29 6.63 -3.55
CA ASP A 89 -10.07 7.67 -2.86
C ASP A 89 -9.32 8.37 -1.70
N PHE A 90 -8.03 8.59 -1.86
CA PHE A 90 -7.22 9.39 -0.93
C PHE A 90 -5.99 9.93 -1.63
N ASN A 91 -5.34 10.92 -1.02
CA ASN A 91 -4.19 11.58 -1.62
C ASN A 91 -2.92 10.76 -1.37
N VAL A 92 -2.38 10.19 -2.44
CA VAL A 92 -1.11 9.46 -2.42
C VAL A 92 -0.05 10.33 -3.09
N THR A 93 0.88 10.85 -2.30
CA THR A 93 1.93 11.73 -2.85
C THR A 93 3.03 10.91 -3.53
N ASN A 94 3.80 11.55 -4.42
CA ASN A 94 4.98 10.92 -5.02
C ASN A 94 6.04 10.53 -3.97
N GLU A 95 6.07 11.20 -2.82
CA GLU A 95 6.95 10.85 -1.70
C GLU A 95 6.47 9.57 -1.01
N ASP A 96 5.15 9.42 -0.82
CA ASP A 96 4.57 8.20 -0.26
C ASP A 96 4.88 7.00 -1.16
N ILE A 97 4.61 7.12 -2.46
CA ILE A 97 4.92 6.06 -3.45
C ILE A 97 6.42 5.73 -3.42
N ALA A 98 7.29 6.73 -3.35
CA ALA A 98 8.73 6.52 -3.29
C ALA A 98 9.13 5.72 -2.04
N GLY A 99 8.59 6.09 -0.88
CA GLY A 99 8.80 5.38 0.39
C GLY A 99 8.30 3.93 0.35
N PHE A 100 7.09 3.69 -0.15
CA PHE A 100 6.51 2.35 -0.25
C PHE A 100 7.19 1.47 -1.29
N CYS A 101 7.70 2.04 -2.38
CA CYS A 101 8.36 1.31 -3.46
C CYS A 101 9.88 1.20 -3.31
N GLY A 102 10.47 1.71 -2.22
CA GLY A 102 11.93 1.73 -2.03
C GLY A 102 12.68 2.57 -3.07
N ILE A 103 12.03 3.57 -3.65
CA ILE A 103 12.60 4.43 -4.68
C ILE A 103 13.23 5.65 -4.01
N SER A 104 14.50 5.92 -4.31
CA SER A 104 15.29 6.94 -3.61
C SER A 104 14.81 8.39 -3.80
N THR A 105 13.97 8.70 -4.80
CA THR A 105 13.54 10.07 -5.09
C THR A 105 12.10 10.14 -5.60
N ARG A 106 11.31 11.08 -5.07
CA ARG A 106 9.98 11.46 -5.59
C ARG A 106 10.01 11.86 -7.07
N ASN A 107 11.14 12.38 -7.57
CA ASN A 107 11.29 12.76 -8.97
C ASN A 107 11.28 11.54 -9.91
N SER A 108 11.84 10.41 -9.47
CA SER A 108 11.77 9.16 -10.24
C SER A 108 10.33 8.67 -10.36
N VAL A 109 9.58 8.74 -9.26
CA VAL A 109 8.14 8.42 -9.26
C VAL A 109 7.38 9.37 -10.16
N ASN A 110 7.64 10.68 -10.09
CA ASN A 110 6.95 11.66 -10.93
C ASN A 110 7.12 11.36 -12.43
N ARG A 111 8.32 10.95 -12.85
CA ARG A 111 8.56 10.53 -14.23
C ARG A 111 7.74 9.28 -14.59
N ILE A 112 7.75 8.26 -13.74
CA ILE A 112 6.97 7.03 -13.97
C ILE A 112 5.46 7.34 -14.06
N ILE A 113 4.93 8.15 -13.14
CA ILE A 113 3.52 8.57 -13.16
C ILE A 113 3.20 9.40 -14.40
N HIS A 114 4.14 10.23 -14.88
CA HIS A 114 3.96 10.95 -16.14
C HIS A 114 3.91 9.99 -17.33
N ASP A 115 4.84 9.04 -17.42
CA ASP A 115 4.86 8.03 -18.49
C ASP A 115 3.54 7.22 -18.50
N LEU A 116 3.04 6.80 -17.33
CA LEU A 116 1.76 6.09 -17.20
C LEU A 116 0.55 6.94 -17.62
N LYS A 117 0.63 8.28 -17.55
CA LYS A 117 -0.42 9.16 -18.07
C LYS A 117 -0.39 9.26 -19.58
N GLU A 118 0.80 9.42 -20.16
CA GLU A 118 0.98 9.45 -21.62
C GLU A 118 0.57 8.11 -22.25
N GLU A 119 0.83 7.00 -21.55
CA GLU A 119 0.37 5.65 -21.94
C GLU A 119 -1.14 5.42 -21.69
N GLY A 120 -1.86 6.37 -21.10
CA GLY A 120 -3.30 6.24 -20.84
C GLY A 120 -3.68 5.26 -19.74
N VAL A 121 -2.73 4.83 -18.90
CA VAL A 121 -2.93 3.85 -17.82
C VAL A 121 -3.56 4.52 -16.59
N VAL A 122 -3.16 5.75 -16.29
CA VAL A 122 -3.69 6.54 -15.17
C VAL A 122 -3.99 7.98 -15.58
N LYS A 123 -4.89 8.64 -14.86
CA LYS A 123 -5.07 10.10 -14.90
C LYS A 123 -5.07 10.67 -13.48
N ILE A 124 -4.94 11.99 -13.37
CA ILE A 124 -5.17 12.69 -12.10
C ILE A 124 -6.49 13.45 -12.19
N HIS A 125 -7.33 13.27 -11.18
CA HIS A 125 -8.57 14.03 -10.99
C HIS A 125 -8.61 14.56 -9.55
N ASN A 126 -8.76 15.87 -9.37
CA ASN A 126 -8.77 16.52 -8.05
C ASN A 126 -7.61 16.09 -7.14
N GLN A 127 -6.38 16.02 -7.69
CA GLN A 127 -5.15 15.60 -7.00
C GLN A 127 -5.10 14.10 -6.60
N LYS A 128 -6.13 13.32 -6.90
CA LYS A 128 -6.18 11.87 -6.71
C LYS A 128 -5.87 11.12 -8.00
N LEU A 129 -5.35 9.91 -7.87
CA LEU A 129 -5.08 9.03 -9.00
C LEU A 129 -6.34 8.27 -9.41
N VAL A 130 -6.60 8.20 -10.71
CA VAL A 130 -7.64 7.36 -11.31
C VAL A 130 -6.96 6.36 -12.23
N VAL A 131 -7.19 5.08 -11.97
CA VAL A 131 -6.72 3.97 -12.81
C VAL A 131 -7.68 3.80 -13.99
N LEU A 132 -7.15 3.85 -15.20
CA LEU A 132 -7.89 3.70 -16.46
C LEU A 132 -7.72 2.29 -17.02
N ASP A 133 -6.52 1.72 -16.88
CA ASP A 133 -6.19 0.38 -17.34
C ASP A 133 -5.72 -0.49 -16.17
N LYS A 134 -6.67 -1.25 -15.61
CA LYS A 134 -6.37 -2.22 -14.55
C LYS A 134 -5.49 -3.37 -15.05
N ALA A 135 -5.72 -3.84 -16.29
CA ALA A 135 -5.03 -5.00 -16.83
C ALA A 135 -3.55 -4.71 -16.99
N TYR A 136 -3.21 -3.52 -17.50
CA TYR A 136 -1.83 -3.05 -17.58
C TYR A 136 -1.12 -3.09 -16.23
N LEU A 137 -1.75 -2.59 -15.15
CA LEU A 137 -1.13 -2.61 -13.83
C LEU A 137 -1.00 -4.04 -13.27
N GLU A 138 -1.95 -4.92 -13.60
CA GLU A 138 -1.98 -6.31 -13.15
C GLU A 138 -0.81 -7.14 -13.71
N GLU A 139 -0.33 -6.85 -14.93
CA GLU A 139 0.84 -7.50 -15.54
C GLU A 139 2.09 -7.42 -14.65
N PHE A 140 2.19 -6.39 -13.81
CA PHE A 140 3.33 -6.18 -12.91
C PHE A 140 3.17 -6.89 -11.55
N THR A 141 2.07 -7.58 -11.29
CA THR A 141 1.76 -8.19 -9.99
C THR A 141 2.25 -9.63 -9.86
N GLY A 142 2.94 -10.16 -10.87
CA GLY A 142 3.57 -11.50 -10.82
C GLY A 142 2.60 -12.65 -10.59
N ARG A 143 1.28 -12.42 -10.74
CA ARG A 143 0.29 -13.49 -10.72
C ARG A 143 0.41 -14.27 -12.01
N GLU A 144 1.15 -15.38 -11.97
CA GLU A 144 0.84 -16.49 -12.86
C GLU A 144 -0.64 -16.81 -12.62
N SER A 145 -1.45 -16.66 -13.67
CA SER A 145 -2.81 -17.17 -13.67
C SER A 145 -2.69 -18.68 -13.56
N PHE A 146 -2.95 -19.22 -12.36
CA PHE A 146 -3.20 -20.65 -12.19
C PHE A 146 -4.63 -20.98 -12.63
#